data_AF-A0A6H1R8J4-F1
#
_entry.id   AF-A0A6H1R8J4-F1
#
_cell.length_a   1.000
_cell.length_b   1.000
_cell.length_c   1.000
_cell.angle_alpha   90.00
_cell.angle_beta   90.00
_cell.angle_gamma   90.00
#
_symmetry.space_group_name_H-M   'P 1'
#
loop_
_entity.id
_entity.type
_entity.pdbx_description
1 polymer ?
#
loop_
_entity_poly.entity_id
_entity_poly.type
_entity_poly.pdbx_seq_one_letter_code
_entity_poly.pdbx_strand_id
1 'polypeptide(L)' 'MGEHTLNEPAGNAGQSWKPQTKVAASGIGGALAIIVVWLIASLGVEMPEAVATAIGALITTGVGYLTPQR' A
#
# COMPACT_ATOMS: atom_id res chain seq x y z
N MET A 1 -39.58 -10.21 32.78
CA MET A 1 -39.13 -11.33 31.92
C MET A 1 -39.12 -10.76 30.51
N GLY A 2 -38.06 -10.19 29.96
CA GLY A 2 -36.64 -10.47 30.13
C GLY A 2 -36.07 -11.03 28.82
N GLU A 3 -36.49 -10.51 27.66
CA GLU A 3 -35.99 -10.94 26.35
C GLU A 3 -35.16 -9.82 25.75
N HIS A 4 -33.97 -9.67 26.31
CA HIS A 4 -32.88 -8.92 25.69
C HIS A 4 -32.32 -9.84 24.59
N THR A 5 -32.96 -9.85 23.43
CA THR A 5 -32.40 -10.50 22.25
C THR A 5 -31.08 -9.80 21.94
N LEU A 6 -29.99 -10.54 22.14
CA LEU A 6 -28.65 -10.07 21.86
C LEU A 6 -28.62 -9.70 20.38
N ASN A 7 -28.56 -8.40 20.11
CA ASN A 7 -28.24 -7.85 18.81
C ASN A 7 -26.78 -8.24 18.55
N GLU A 8 -26.56 -9.47 18.08
CA GLU A 8 -25.28 -9.91 17.57
C GLU A 8 -24.89 -8.90 16.48
N PRO A 9 -23.84 -8.08 16.70
CA PRO A 9 -23.38 -7.22 15.63
C PRO A 9 -22.98 -8.19 14.52
N ALA A 10 -23.68 -8.12 13.38
CA ALA A 10 -23.48 -8.97 12.22
C ALA A 10 -21.97 -8.99 11.89
N GLY A 11 -21.29 -9.98 12.47
CA GLY A 11 -19.85 -10.01 12.53
C GLY A 11 -19.35 -10.45 11.18
N ASN A 12 -19.14 -9.48 10.29
CA ASN A 12 -18.35 -9.56 9.08
C ASN A 12 -18.34 -10.94 8.40
N ALA A 13 -19.52 -11.52 8.13
CA ALA A 13 -19.69 -12.84 7.51
C ALA A 13 -19.26 -12.87 6.02
N GLY A 14 -18.44 -11.91 5.60
CA GLY A 14 -17.84 -11.79 4.26
C GLY A 14 -16.49 -11.07 4.24
N GLN A 15 -15.89 -10.68 5.37
CA GLN A 15 -14.53 -10.13 5.35
C GLN A 15 -13.51 -11.26 5.29
N SER A 16 -13.09 -11.59 4.07
CA SER A 16 -11.86 -12.35 3.88
C SER A 16 -10.70 -11.52 4.42
N TRP A 17 -9.98 -12.04 5.42
CA TRP A 17 -8.73 -11.48 5.94
C TRP A 17 -7.59 -11.55 4.91
N LYS A 18 -7.85 -12.04 3.70
CA LYS A 18 -6.91 -11.96 2.59
C LYS A 18 -6.57 -10.49 2.38
N PRO A 19 -5.29 -10.10 2.51
CA PRO A 19 -4.87 -8.75 2.18
C PRO A 19 -5.38 -8.44 0.78
N GLN A 20 -6.12 -7.34 0.64
CA GLN A 20 -6.52 -6.91 -0.69
C GLN A 20 -5.25 -6.72 -1.51
N THR A 21 -5.19 -7.33 -2.69
CA THR A 21 -4.01 -7.35 -3.58
C THR A 21 -3.41 -5.95 -3.77
N LYS A 22 -4.26 -4.92 -3.75
CA LYS A 22 -3.84 -3.52 -3.80
C LYS A 22 -2.97 -3.05 -2.61
N VAL A 23 -3.25 -3.51 -1.39
CA VAL A 23 -2.49 -3.13 -0.18
C VAL A 23 -1.14 -3.83 -0.16
N ALA A 24 -1.09 -5.10 -0.59
CA ALA A 24 0.19 -5.81 -0.72
C ALA A 24 1.07 -5.16 -1.82
N ALA A 25 0.46 -4.76 -2.93
CA ALA A 25 1.16 -4.11 -4.01
C ALA A 25 1.68 -2.72 -3.63
N SER A 26 0.93 -1.90 -2.88
CA SER A 26 1.43 -0.59 -2.43
C SER A 26 2.66 -0.73 -1.53
N GLY A 27 2.72 -1.77 -0.68
CA GLY A 27 3.91 -2.09 0.11
C GLY A 27 5.13 -2.41 -0.74
N ILE A 28 4.97 -3.22 -1.80
CA ILE A 28 6.04 -3.53 -2.75
C ILE A 28 6.48 -2.28 -3.52
N GLY A 29 5.54 -1.42 -3.92
CA GLY A 29 5.84 -0.16 -4.59
C GLY A 29 6.67 0.80 -3.74
N GLY A 30 6.36 0.91 -2.44
CA GLY A 30 7.17 1.70 -1.50
C GLY A 30 8.60 1.16 -1.37
N ALA A 31 8.78 -0.16 -1.27
CA ALA A 31 10.11 -0.77 -1.20
C ALA A 31 10.94 -0.55 -2.48
N LEU A 32 10.31 -0.68 -3.66
CA LEU A 32 10.95 -0.40 -4.94
C LEU A 32 11.38 1.07 -5.06
N ALA A 33 10.56 2.00 -4.57
CA ALA A 33 10.92 3.41 -4.56
C ALA A 33 12.18 3.70 -3.75
N ILE A 34 12.30 3.08 -2.58
CA ILE A 34 13.49 3.23 -1.73
C ILE A 34 14.73 2.69 -2.44
N ILE A 35 14.64 1.53 -3.09
CA ILE A 35 15.75 0.94 -3.85
C ILE A 35 16.20 1.86 -5.00
N VAL A 36 15.25 2.45 -5.73
CA VAL A 36 15.54 3.37 -6.83
C VAL A 36 16.25 4.63 -6.32
N VAL A 37 15.75 5.24 -5.25
CA VAL A 37 16.40 6.42 -4.65
C VAL A 37 17.80 6.08 -4.15
N TRP A 38 17.98 4.92 -3.51
CA TRP A 38 19.28 4.45 -3.01
C TRP A 38 20.30 4.22 -4.15
N LEU A 39 19.87 3.62 -5.26
CA LEU A 39 20.73 3.43 -6.44
C LEU A 39 21.15 4.77 -7.05
N ILE A 40 20.23 5.73 -7.15
CA ILE A 40 20.54 7.07 -7.69
C ILE A 40 21.53 7.80 -6.79
N ALA A 41 21.35 7.74 -5.47
CA ALA A 41 22.29 8.32 -4.51
C ALA A 41 23.68 7.66 -4.58
N SER A 42 23.74 6.34 -4.80
CA SER A 42 25.00 5.61 -4.95
C SER A 42 25.80 5.99 -6.20
N LEU A 43 25.16 6.60 -7.20
CA LEU A 43 25.80 7.13 -8.40
C LEU A 43 26.35 8.56 -8.22
N GLY A 44 26.29 9.11 -6.99
CA GLY A 44 26.78 10.45 -6.67
C GLY A 44 25.84 11.57 -7.10
N VAL A 45 24.58 11.24 -7.46
CA VAL A 45 23.56 12.24 -7.77
C VAL A 45 22.96 12.75 -6.47
N GLU A 46 23.34 13.97 -6.07
CA GLU A 46 22.66 14.66 -4.99
C GLU A 46 21.24 15.00 -5.41
N MET A 47 20.28 14.39 -4.73
CA MET A 47 18.87 14.50 -5.07
C MET A 47 18.15 15.25 -3.96
N PRO A 48 17.55 16.42 -4.25
CA PRO A 48 16.74 17.16 -3.27
C PRO A 48 15.59 16.28 -2.75
N GLU A 49 15.20 16.45 -1.49
CA GLU A 49 14.13 15.67 -0.85
C GLU A 49 12.82 15.68 -1.65
N ALA A 50 12.50 16.81 -2.28
CA ALA A 50 11.34 16.97 -3.15
C ALA A 50 11.35 16.01 -4.36
N VAL A 51 12.53 15.66 -4.89
CA VAL A 51 12.67 14.76 -6.03
C VAL A 51 12.54 13.30 -5.59
N ALA A 52 13.13 12.95 -4.45
CA ALA A 52 13.00 11.60 -3.87
C ALA A 52 11.55 11.26 -3.55
N THR A 53 10.83 12.22 -2.95
CA THR A 53 9.39 12.07 -2.65
C THR A 53 8.54 11.97 -3.92
N ALA A 54 8.85 12.75 -4.96
CA ALA A 54 8.17 12.64 -6.26
C ALA A 54 8.36 11.27 -6.91
N ILE A 55 9.58 10.70 -6.87
CA ILE A 55 9.86 9.35 -7.38
C ILE A 55 9.05 8.31 -6.60
N GLY A 56 9.01 8.42 -5.27
CA GLY A 56 8.19 7.53 -4.44
C GLY A 56 6.71 7.60 -4.76
N ALA A 57 6.17 8.80 -4.97
CA ALA A 57 4.78 9.00 -5.37
C ALA A 57 4.49 8.36 -6.74
N LEU A 58 5.37 8.55 -7.73
CA LEU A 58 5.22 7.96 -9.07
C LEU A 58 5.26 6.44 -9.04
N ILE A 59 6.20 5.85 -8.29
CA ILE A 59 6.33 4.39 -8.20
C ILE A 59 5.14 3.79 -7.45
N THR A 60 4.73 4.40 -6.33
CA THR A 60 3.57 3.92 -5.57
C THR A 60 2.28 4.01 -6.39
N THR A 61 2.09 5.12 -7.11
CA THR A 61 0.93 5.32 -7.99
C THR A 61 0.97 4.36 -9.18
N GLY A 62 2.14 4.19 -9.81
CA GLY A 62 2.34 3.28 -10.93
C GLY A 62 2.08 1.83 -10.55
N VAL A 63 2.57 1.39 -9.39
CA VAL A 63 2.30 0.05 -8.86
C VAL A 63 0.82 -0.12 -8.53
N GLY A 64 0.19 0.88 -7.92
CA GLY A 64 -1.26 0.87 -7.67
C GLY A 64 -2.11 0.81 -8.94
N TYR A 65 -1.66 1.44 -10.03
CA TYR A 65 -2.32 1.43 -11.34
C TYR A 65 -2.16 0.10 -12.08
N LEU A 66 -0.95 -0.46 -12.07
CA LEU A 66 -0.63 -1.71 -12.75
C LEU A 66 -1.11 -2.95 -12.01
N THR A 67 -1.45 -2.84 -10.72
CA THR A 67 -1.94 -3.96 -9.92
C THR A 67 -3.39 -4.30 -10.29
N PRO A 68 -3.64 -5.48 -10.89
CA PRO A 68 -4.99 -5.90 -11.23
C PRO A 68 -5.79 -6.17 -9.96
N GLN A 69 -7.01 -5.65 -9.88
CA GLN A 69 -7.96 -6.07 -8.85
C GLN A 69 -8.55 -7.42 -9.26
N ARG A 70 -8.09 -8.50 -8.64
CA ARG A 70 -8.71 -9.82 -8.70
C ARG A 70 -9.32 -10.15 -7.36
#